data_AF-A0ABD6CFS4-F1
#
_entry.id   AF-A0ABD6CFS4-F1
#
_cell.length_a   1.000
_cell.length_b   1.000
_cell.length_c   1.000
_cell.angle_alpha   90.00
_cell.angle_beta   90.00
_cell.angle_gamma   90.00
#
_symmetry.space_group_name_H-M   'P 1'
#
loop_
_entity.id
_entity.type
_entity.pdbx_description
1 polymer ?
#
loop_
_entity_poly.entity_id
_entity_poly.type
_entity_poly.pdbx_seq_one_letter_code
_entity_poly.pdbx_strand_id
1 'polypeptide(L)'
;MTLSADDIDEIDAAILDYLLKGRTEDGPWGKATPTEVYRGLEESGRLAEIGDPVQATIQNRIQRLELAGHLENKFSSGCYEFVSDPRENEE
;
A
#
# COMPACT_ATOMS: atom_id res chain seq x y z
N MET A 1 12.09 11.19 -5.70
CA MET A 1 12.78 9.97 -6.18
C MET A 1 11.68 8.94 -6.31
N THR A 2 11.34 8.53 -7.52
CA THR A 2 10.31 7.50 -7.76
C THR A 2 10.90 6.14 -7.44
N LEU A 3 10.23 5.33 -6.65
CA LEU A 3 10.63 3.93 -6.42
C LEU A 3 10.38 3.13 -7.69
N SER A 4 11.33 2.29 -8.08
CA SER A 4 11.18 1.32 -9.16
C SER A 4 10.83 -0.05 -8.59
N ALA A 5 10.45 -1.01 -9.45
CA ALA A 5 10.06 -2.36 -9.03
C ALA A 5 11.10 -3.06 -8.13
N ASP A 6 12.40 -2.87 -8.40
CA ASP A 6 13.50 -3.44 -7.60
C ASP A 6 13.57 -2.90 -6.14
N ASP A 7 13.00 -1.71 -5.90
CA ASP A 7 12.95 -1.10 -4.56
C ASP A 7 11.75 -1.57 -3.71
N ILE A 8 10.81 -2.31 -4.32
CA ILE A 8 9.57 -2.78 -3.72
C ILE A 8 9.79 -4.14 -3.07
N ASP A 9 9.70 -4.14 -1.74
CA ASP A 9 9.77 -5.37 -0.95
C ASP A 9 8.39 -6.07 -0.88
N GLU A 10 8.33 -7.29 -0.34
CA GLU A 10 7.06 -8.03 -0.18
C GLU A 10 6.02 -7.27 0.63
N ILE A 11 6.44 -6.48 1.63
CA ILE A 11 5.54 -5.63 2.41
C ILE A 11 4.97 -4.51 1.56
N ASP A 12 5.81 -3.83 0.78
CA ASP A 12 5.41 -2.74 -0.11
C ASP A 12 4.45 -3.29 -1.19
N ALA A 13 4.75 -4.46 -1.75
CA ALA A 13 3.90 -5.15 -2.71
C ALA A 13 2.54 -5.54 -2.12
N ALA A 14 2.47 -6.01 -0.87
CA ALA A 14 1.23 -6.36 -0.20
C ALA A 14 0.34 -5.13 0.05
N ILE A 15 0.94 -3.99 0.41
CA ILE A 15 0.24 -2.71 0.58
C ILE A 15 -0.35 -2.25 -0.75
N LEU A 16 0.45 -2.29 -1.83
CA LEU A 16 0.02 -1.91 -3.16
C LEU A 16 -1.09 -2.83 -3.68
N ASP A 17 -0.98 -4.14 -3.49
CA ASP A 17 -2.01 -5.11 -3.89
C ASP A 17 -3.34 -4.85 -3.16
N TYR A 18 -3.30 -4.58 -1.85
CA TYR A 18 -4.49 -4.24 -1.08
C TYR A 18 -5.20 -2.98 -1.62
N LEU A 19 -4.42 -1.93 -1.90
CA LEU A 19 -4.94 -0.66 -2.42
C LEU A 19 -5.38 -0.75 -3.90
N LEU A 20 -4.75 -1.63 -4.68
CA LEU A 20 -5.07 -1.89 -6.07
C LEU A 20 -6.35 -2.72 -6.21
N LYS A 21 -6.50 -3.79 -5.42
CA LYS A 21 -7.64 -4.71 -5.47
C LYS A 21 -8.97 -3.97 -5.34
N GLY A 22 -9.01 -3.00 -4.43
CA GLY A 22 -10.21 -2.22 -4.19
C GLY A 22 -10.50 -1.10 -5.22
N ARG A 23 -9.65 -0.91 -6.23
CA ARG A 23 -9.91 -0.07 -7.41
C ARG A 23 -10.83 -0.74 -8.44
N THR A 24 -10.84 -2.07 -8.47
CA THR A 24 -11.50 -2.89 -9.52
C THR A 24 -12.93 -3.30 -9.18
N GLU A 25 -13.27 -3.36 -7.89
CA GLU A 25 -14.64 -3.57 -7.43
C GLU A 25 -15.25 -2.19 -7.15
N ASP A 26 -16.50 -1.96 -7.52
CA ASP A 26 -17.27 -0.69 -7.45
C ASP A 26 -17.51 -0.20 -5.99
N GLY A 27 -16.48 -0.29 -5.14
CA GLY A 27 -16.49 -0.02 -3.70
C GLY A 27 -15.46 1.05 -3.31
N PRO A 28 -15.52 1.56 -2.06
CA PRO A 28 -14.68 2.66 -1.57
C PRO A 28 -13.17 2.38 -1.49
N TRP A 29 -12.68 1.28 -2.03
CA TRP A 29 -11.40 0.66 -1.68
C TRP A 29 -10.27 1.05 -2.65
N GLY A 30 -10.28 2.26 -3.20
CA GLY A 30 -9.07 2.88 -3.79
C GLY A 30 -8.30 3.74 -2.79
N LYS A 31 -8.82 3.83 -1.55
CA LYS A 31 -8.35 4.69 -0.48
C LYS A 31 -8.37 3.92 0.83
N ALA A 32 -7.27 3.94 1.57
CA ALA A 32 -7.25 3.35 2.91
C ALA A 32 -6.34 4.13 3.86
N THR A 33 -6.67 4.08 5.14
CA THR A 33 -5.77 4.50 6.21
C THR A 33 -4.75 3.39 6.52
N PRO A 34 -3.59 3.70 7.11
CA PRO A 34 -2.60 2.68 7.50
C PRO A 34 -3.16 1.57 8.39
N THR A 35 -4.13 1.91 9.24
CA THR A 35 -4.82 0.96 10.11
C THR A 35 -5.70 0.00 9.33
N GLU A 36 -6.42 0.48 8.32
CA GLU A 36 -7.25 -0.35 7.45
C GLU A 36 -6.40 -1.29 6.61
N VAL A 37 -5.29 -0.81 6.06
CA VAL A 37 -4.32 -1.67 5.35
C VAL A 37 -3.79 -2.76 6.27
N TYR A 38 -3.33 -2.39 7.48
CA TYR A 38 -2.83 -3.37 8.44
C TYR A 38 -3.89 -4.43 8.78
N ARG A 39 -5.12 -4.02 9.12
CA ARG A 39 -6.21 -4.97 9.42
C ARG A 39 -6.58 -5.83 8.23
N GLY A 40 -6.66 -5.26 7.03
CA GLY A 40 -6.95 -6.02 5.82
C GLY A 40 -5.89 -7.08 5.52
N LEU A 41 -4.62 -6.76 5.73
CA LEU A 41 -3.52 -7.71 5.62
C LEU A 41 -3.53 -8.77 6.74
N GLU A 42 -3.97 -8.40 7.95
CA GLU A 42 -4.13 -9.31 9.09
C GLU A 42 -5.27 -10.30 8.83
N GLU A 43 -6.44 -9.81 8.44
CA GLU A 43 -7.66 -10.60 8.19
C GLU A 43 -7.51 -11.52 6.97
N SER A 44 -6.72 -11.11 5.97
CA SER A 44 -6.38 -11.97 4.82
C SER A 44 -5.30 -13.01 5.13
N GLY A 45 -4.66 -12.95 6.30
CA GLY A 45 -3.52 -13.79 6.66
C GLY A 45 -2.22 -13.40 5.97
N ARG A 46 -2.23 -12.35 5.13
CA ARG A 46 -1.06 -11.91 4.35
C ARG A 46 0.07 -11.40 5.25
N LEU A 47 -0.25 -10.78 6.39
CA LEU A 47 0.77 -10.37 7.39
C LEU A 47 1.63 -11.56 7.83
N ALA A 48 1.02 -12.72 8.12
CA ALA A 48 1.75 -13.89 8.56
C ALA A 48 2.69 -14.45 7.47
N GLU A 49 2.33 -14.31 6.20
CA GLU A 49 3.17 -14.73 5.08
C GLU A 49 4.39 -13.84 4.88
N ILE A 50 4.26 -12.53 5.12
CA ILE A 50 5.34 -11.53 4.91
C ILE A 50 6.16 -11.23 6.18
N GLY A 51 6.11 -12.13 7.18
CA GLY A 51 6.93 -12.04 8.39
C GLY A 51 6.32 -11.26 9.55
N ASP A 52 4.98 -11.11 9.58
CA ASP A 52 4.19 -10.49 10.64
C ASP A 52 4.65 -9.05 11.01
N PRO A 53 4.73 -8.14 10.03
CA PRO A 53 5.20 -6.79 10.29
C PRO A 53 4.21 -6.02 11.16
N VAL A 54 4.71 -5.36 12.19
CA VAL A 54 3.90 -4.52 13.08
C VAL A 54 3.29 -3.33 12.32
N GLN A 55 2.17 -2.81 12.83
CA GLN A 55 1.44 -1.66 12.25
C GLN A 55 2.34 -0.45 11.96
N ALA A 56 3.31 -0.16 12.83
CA ALA A 56 4.26 0.94 12.62
C ALA A 56 5.13 0.73 11.36
N THR A 57 5.48 -0.52 11.02
CA THR A 57 6.21 -0.85 9.80
C THR A 57 5.35 -0.56 8.58
N ILE A 58 4.09 -1.01 8.57
CA ILE A 58 3.14 -0.72 7.48
C ILE A 58 2.98 0.78 7.28
N GLN A 59 2.83 1.55 8.36
CA GLN A 59 2.73 3.00 8.29
C GLN A 59 3.97 3.65 7.65
N ASN A 60 5.17 3.24 8.05
CA ASN A 60 6.41 3.75 7.45
C ASN A 60 6.51 3.40 5.95
N ARG A 61 6.07 2.20 5.55
CA ARG A 61 6.06 1.77 4.15
C ARG A 61 5.07 2.57 3.31
N ILE A 62 3.87 2.82 3.83
CA ILE A 62 2.88 3.70 3.17
C ILE A 62 3.44 5.11 2.97
N GLN A 63 4.09 5.70 3.98
CA GLN A 63 4.71 7.02 3.85
C GLN A 63 5.85 7.02 2.82
N ARG A 64 6.65 5.95 2.77
CA ARG A 64 7.69 5.78 1.75
C ARG A 64 7.09 5.76 0.33
N LEU A 65 5.98 5.04 0.13
CA LEU A 65 5.26 4.99 -1.15
C LEU A 65 4.61 6.34 -1.50
N GLU A 66 4.10 7.08 -0.51
CA GLU A 66 3.59 8.44 -0.69
C GLU A 66 4.69 9.40 -1.17
N LEU A 67 5.84 9.41 -0.49
CA LEU A 67 6.99 10.25 -0.86
C LEU A 67 7.54 9.91 -2.25
N ALA A 68 7.36 8.67 -2.69
CA ALA A 68 7.73 8.21 -4.02
C ALA A 68 6.71 8.57 -5.11
N GLY A 69 5.53 9.08 -4.75
CA GLY A 69 4.45 9.46 -5.66
C GLY A 69 3.52 8.32 -6.08
N HIS A 70 3.63 7.15 -5.43
CA HIS A 70 2.81 5.97 -5.74
C HIS A 70 1.48 5.98 -4.98
N LEU A 71 1.46 6.66 -3.84
CA LEU A 71 0.26 6.93 -3.04
C LEU A 71 0.09 8.44 -2.85
N GLU A 72 -1.15 8.90 -2.70
CA GLU A 72 -1.45 10.29 -2.38
C GLU A 72 -2.30 10.37 -1.11
N ASN A 73 -1.81 11.10 -0.10
CA ASN A 73 -2.59 11.38 1.10
C ASN A 73 -3.69 12.40 0.79
N LYS A 74 -4.94 11.93 0.69
CA LYS A 74 -6.09 12.78 0.42
C LYS A 74 -6.42 13.63 1.64
N PHE A 75 -6.57 14.94 1.38
CA PHE A 75 -6.98 15.93 2.37
C PHE A 75 -6.05 16.06 3.59
N SER A 76 -4.82 15.54 3.52
CA SER A 76 -3.90 15.44 4.67
C SER A 76 -4.52 14.74 5.88
N SER A 77 -5.55 13.90 5.65
CA SER A 77 -6.32 13.23 6.70
C SER A 77 -5.69 11.91 7.15
N GLY A 78 -4.62 11.46 6.48
CA GLY A 78 -4.03 10.14 6.72
C GLY A 78 -4.75 9.01 5.98
N CYS A 79 -5.54 9.36 4.95
CA CYS A 79 -6.20 8.43 4.05
C CYS A 79 -5.46 8.48 2.71
N TYR A 80 -4.89 7.36 2.30
CA TYR A 80 -4.00 7.27 1.14
C TYR A 80 -4.75 6.67 -0.04
N GLU A 81 -4.74 7.37 -1.18
CA GLU A 81 -5.27 6.88 -2.46
C GLU A 81 -4.14 6.28 -3.28
N PHE A 82 -4.42 5.17 -3.96
CA PHE A 82 -3.52 4.59 -4.95
C PHE A 82 -3.38 5.50 -6.18
N VAL A 83 -2.16 5.82 -6.59
CA VAL A 83 -1.87 6.66 -7.77
C VAL A 83 -1.30 5.82 -8.90
N SER A 84 -0.22 5.10 -8.63
CA SER A 84 0.54 4.36 -9.64
C SER A 84 1.20 3.11 -9.04
N ASP A 85 1.33 2.05 -9.84
CA ASP A 85 2.10 0.88 -9.46
C ASP A 85 3.54 0.97 -9.99
N PRO A 86 4.56 0.99 -9.13
CA PRO A 86 5.96 0.89 -9.57
C PRO A 86 6.32 -0.44 -10.23
N ARG A 87 5.56 -1.52 -10.00
CA ARG A 87 5.80 -2.86 -10.54
C ARG A 87 5.31 -3.03 -11.97
N GLU A 88 4.40 -2.18 -12.43
CA GLU A 88 3.87 -2.24 -13.80
C GLU A 88 4.77 -1.51 -14.82
N ASN A 89 5.81 -0.80 -14.37
CA ASN A 89 6.72 -0.03 -15.25
C ASN A 89 7.93 -0.83 -15.79
N GLU A 90 7.91 -2.16 -15.69
CA GLU A 90 8.91 -3.04 -16.31
C GLU A 90 8.36 -3.66 -17.60
N GLU A 91 8.31 -2.89 -18.69
CA GLU A 91 8.25 -3.40 -20.07
C GLU A 91 9.62 -3.26 -20.76
#